data_AF-A0A329VX67-F1
#
_entry.id   AF-A0A329VX67-F1
#
_cell.length_a   1.000
_cell.length_b   1.000
_cell.length_c   1.000
_cell.angle_alpha   90.00
_cell.angle_beta   90.00
_cell.angle_gamma   90.00
#
_symmetry.space_group_name_H-M   'P 1'
#
loop_
_entity.id
_entity.type
_entity.pdbx_description
1 polymer ?
#
loop_
_entity_poly.entity_id
_entity_poly.type
_entity_poly.pdbx_seq_one_letter_code
_entity_poly.pdbx_strand_id
1 'polypeptide(L)'
;MVTINKTYLSGNDQMSPDFDSEIVIGLVGAVGTDLDIIKDSITQKLNAFRYDVQEIRISSEIISVLRDIPSTKDNYERISCLMSEGNYLREISQDNSILALAAVAEINKRREKKRFLSIPSIRRAYIIHSLKHPDEVNALREIYANGFFLIGVYTSEFQRLRNLTVDKCIDEVKARELINRDSDEGNKWGQHTRDTYELSDFFVSYDGNKNRTDNNIWRILDLIFGNPYVTPTFDEYAMFMAFSASLRSGDLSRQVGAVLTKDKSIISTGANDVPRFGGGLYWPDYVGDIIEDAENGRDYKIGEDSNAKQKRLIIEDILKDIVDEKKEVFKEYLLQSKIKDITEYGRVVHAEMEAILACARSNISTHNGILYCTTFPCHNCAKHIVASGIRRVVYIEPYPKSKAFDFHVDSISTPEDESSDNKVIFEPFVGVGPRCFFNLFSTNLGIGYKIKRKNKDGKVIKWYRKDGRLRMKMLSLSYIEKETESAANVNNLIKELKK
;
A
#
# COMPACT_ATOMS: atom_id res chain seq x y z
N MET A 1 10.66 -47.26 21.90
CA MET A 1 9.58 -46.29 22.23
C MET A 1 10.20 -45.15 22.99
N VAL A 2 10.37 -43.99 22.35
CA VAL A 2 10.85 -42.78 23.04
C VAL A 2 9.66 -42.17 23.75
N THR A 3 9.62 -42.27 25.07
CA THR A 3 8.61 -41.63 25.91
C THR A 3 8.88 -40.14 25.93
N ILE A 4 8.14 -39.38 25.11
CA ILE A 4 8.15 -37.91 25.17
C ILE A 4 7.36 -37.52 26.43
N ASN A 5 8.06 -37.26 27.52
CA ASN A 5 7.48 -36.57 28.68
C ASN A 5 7.12 -35.15 28.25
N LYS A 6 5.86 -34.93 27.87
CA LYS A 6 5.27 -33.59 27.85
C LYS A 6 5.16 -33.12 29.30
N THR A 7 6.18 -32.42 29.78
CA THR A 7 6.07 -31.59 30.97
C THR A 7 5.17 -30.40 30.63
N TYR A 8 3.85 -30.62 30.66
CA TYR A 8 2.94 -29.52 30.93
C TYR A 8 3.19 -29.10 32.37
N LEU A 9 3.91 -27.99 32.55
CA LEU A 9 4.01 -27.31 33.84
C LEU A 9 2.59 -26.95 34.29
N SER A 10 2.07 -27.73 35.22
CA SER A 10 0.86 -27.43 35.97
C SER A 10 1.15 -26.30 36.95
N GLY A 11 0.31 -25.26 36.94
CA GLY A 11 0.07 -24.41 38.10
C GLY A 11 1.17 -23.44 38.51
N ASN A 12 1.25 -22.31 37.81
CA ASN A 12 1.35 -20.94 38.36
C ASN A 12 1.52 -19.97 37.19
N ASP A 13 0.97 -18.75 37.32
CA ASP A 13 1.13 -17.62 36.40
C ASP A 13 2.60 -17.17 36.26
N GLN A 14 3.46 -18.02 35.70
CA GLN A 14 4.73 -17.61 35.11
C GLN A 14 4.47 -17.35 33.62
N MET A 15 4.32 -16.06 33.29
CA MET A 15 4.19 -15.58 31.92
C MET A 15 5.33 -16.15 31.06
N SER A 16 4.98 -16.96 30.05
CA SER A 16 5.95 -17.44 29.06
C SER A 16 6.63 -16.27 28.34
N PRO A 17 7.91 -16.40 27.94
CA PRO A 17 8.65 -15.36 27.23
C PRO A 17 8.11 -15.02 25.82
N ASP A 18 7.04 -15.67 25.36
CA ASP A 18 6.43 -15.45 24.03
C ASP A 18 5.50 -14.22 23.96
N PHE A 19 5.36 -13.44 25.03
CA PHE A 19 4.34 -12.36 25.10
C PHE A 19 4.83 -10.97 24.69
N ASP A 20 6.13 -10.76 24.55
CA ASP A 20 6.75 -9.44 24.38
C ASP A 20 7.58 -9.32 23.09
N SER A 21 7.00 -9.78 21.97
CA SER A 21 7.62 -9.71 20.64
C SER A 21 7.80 -8.27 20.16
N GLU A 22 8.83 -8.03 19.35
CA GLU A 22 9.07 -6.74 18.70
C GLU A 22 8.00 -6.44 17.64
N ILE A 23 7.92 -5.19 17.23
CA ILE A 23 7.13 -4.75 16.08
C ILE A 23 7.96 -3.81 15.22
N VAL A 24 7.84 -3.94 13.90
CA VAL A 24 8.46 -3.04 12.94
C VAL A 24 7.35 -2.35 12.17
N ILE A 25 7.37 -1.03 12.13
CA ILE A 25 6.37 -0.20 11.46
C ILE A 25 7.08 0.60 10.37
N GLY A 26 6.77 0.32 9.11
CA GLY A 26 7.18 1.16 7.99
C GLY A 26 6.21 2.31 7.80
N LEU A 27 6.72 3.51 7.52
CA LEU A 27 5.91 4.64 7.07
C LEU A 27 6.16 4.91 5.59
N VAL A 28 5.08 5.10 4.85
CA VAL A 28 5.11 5.55 3.45
C VAL A 28 4.20 6.76 3.28
N GLY A 29 4.70 7.79 2.61
CA GLY A 29 3.97 9.00 2.28
C GLY A 29 4.68 9.76 1.19
N ALA A 30 3.91 10.40 0.32
CA ALA A 30 4.47 11.19 -0.78
C ALA A 30 5.22 12.41 -0.24
N VAL A 31 6.21 12.91 -0.97
CA VAL A 31 6.96 14.12 -0.60
C VAL A 31 6.02 15.30 -0.29
N GLY A 32 6.32 16.03 0.79
CA GLY A 32 5.43 17.07 1.33
C GLY A 32 4.40 16.56 2.34
N THR A 33 4.29 15.25 2.56
CA THR A 33 3.49 14.66 3.66
C THR A 33 4.24 14.81 4.99
N ASP A 34 3.54 15.25 6.04
CA ASP A 34 4.09 15.35 7.39
C ASP A 34 4.01 13.98 8.10
N LEU A 35 5.02 13.15 7.85
CA LEU A 35 5.16 11.85 8.49
C LEU A 35 5.62 11.94 9.96
N ASP A 36 6.20 13.08 10.37
CA ASP A 36 6.67 13.28 11.73
C ASP A 36 5.51 13.29 12.73
N ILE A 37 4.41 13.97 12.38
CA ILE A 37 3.18 13.98 13.20
C ILE A 37 2.63 12.56 13.41
N ILE A 38 2.67 11.72 12.37
CA ILE A 38 2.20 10.34 12.44
C ILE A 38 3.13 9.50 13.32
N LYS A 39 4.44 9.59 13.11
CA LYS A 39 5.46 8.91 13.91
C LYS A 39 5.39 9.29 15.40
N ASP A 40 5.21 10.58 15.71
CA ASP A 40 5.06 11.06 17.09
C ASP A 40 3.79 10.50 17.74
N SER A 41 2.69 10.50 16.99
CA SER A 41 1.41 9.95 17.45
C SER A 41 1.48 8.44 17.71
N ILE A 42 2.11 7.67 16.82
CA ILE A 42 2.36 6.24 17.01
C ILE A 42 3.23 6.01 18.25
N THR A 43 4.33 6.76 18.38
CA THR A 43 5.26 6.66 19.52
C THR A 43 4.53 6.86 20.85
N GLN A 44 3.76 7.94 20.97
CA GLN A 44 3.01 8.23 22.19
C GLN A 44 1.99 7.15 22.53
N LYS A 45 1.33 6.55 21.53
CA LYS A 45 0.29 5.54 21.74
C LYS A 45 0.88 4.16 22.07
N LEU A 46 2.02 3.81 21.49
CA LEU A 46 2.76 2.57 21.81
C LEU A 46 3.22 2.53 23.28
N ASN A 47 3.50 3.68 23.91
CA ASN A 47 3.78 3.74 25.34
C ASN A 47 2.63 3.19 26.20
N ALA A 48 1.37 3.36 25.78
CA ALA A 48 0.22 2.79 26.49
C ALA A 48 0.16 1.26 26.42
N PHE A 49 0.86 0.66 25.46
CA PHE A 49 1.08 -0.78 25.33
C PHE A 49 2.39 -1.24 25.97
N ARG A 50 3.12 -0.34 26.66
CA ARG A 50 4.44 -0.59 27.25
C ARG A 50 5.52 -0.94 26.22
N TYR A 51 5.42 -0.40 25.02
CA TYR A 51 6.46 -0.53 24.00
C TYR A 51 7.38 0.68 24.03
N ASP A 52 8.69 0.43 24.05
CA ASP A 52 9.69 1.46 23.81
C ASP A 52 9.97 1.56 22.32
N VAL A 53 10.05 2.78 21.80
CA VAL A 53 10.05 3.04 20.36
C VAL A 53 11.38 3.62 19.92
N GLN A 54 11.94 3.08 18.85
CA GLN A 54 13.13 3.61 18.19
C GLN A 54 12.81 3.99 16.74
N GLU A 55 13.16 5.20 16.34
CA GLU A 55 13.08 5.65 14.95
C GLU A 55 14.34 5.24 14.19
N ILE A 56 14.16 4.85 12.93
CA ILE A 56 15.23 4.70 11.95
C ILE A 56 14.85 5.54 10.73
N ARG A 57 15.51 6.68 10.59
CA ARG A 57 15.27 7.62 9.51
C ARG A 57 16.24 7.37 8.36
N ILE A 58 15.74 6.76 7.27
CA ILE A 58 16.54 6.35 6.11
C ILE A 58 17.36 7.52 5.55
N SER A 59 16.75 8.69 5.39
CA SER A 59 17.44 9.85 4.81
C SER A 59 18.67 10.30 5.61
N SER A 60 18.54 10.41 6.94
CA SER A 60 19.60 10.98 7.79
C SER A 60 20.54 9.94 8.39
N GLU A 61 20.06 8.72 8.63
CA GLU A 61 20.82 7.68 9.35
C GLU A 61 21.42 6.64 8.42
N ILE A 62 20.95 6.58 7.17
CA ILE A 62 21.47 5.65 6.16
C ILE A 62 22.10 6.44 5.02
N ILE A 63 21.30 7.19 4.25
CA ILE A 63 21.79 7.87 3.05
C ILE A 63 22.87 8.89 3.42
N SER A 64 22.61 9.79 4.37
CA SER A 64 23.61 10.79 4.81
C SER A 64 24.84 10.21 5.54
N VAL A 65 24.81 8.94 5.95
CA VAL A 65 25.97 8.26 6.56
C VAL A 65 26.83 7.56 5.49
N LEU A 66 26.19 7.09 4.42
CA LEU A 66 26.85 6.36 3.34
C LEU A 66 27.31 7.25 2.19
N ARG A 67 26.72 8.44 2.04
CA ARG A 67 26.91 9.34 0.91
C ARG A 67 27.15 10.77 1.40
N ASP A 68 27.97 11.50 0.67
CA ASP A 68 28.25 12.91 0.96
C ASP A 68 27.08 13.78 0.47
N ILE A 69 26.24 14.19 1.42
CA ILE A 69 25.13 15.11 1.14
C ILE A 69 25.64 16.55 1.30
N PRO A 70 25.56 17.40 0.26
CA PRO A 70 26.00 18.79 0.35
C PRO A 70 25.29 19.53 1.48
N SER A 71 26.07 20.31 2.26
CA SER A 71 25.52 21.24 3.25
C SER A 71 24.95 22.45 2.53
N THR A 72 23.71 22.33 2.03
CA THR A 72 22.95 23.40 1.38
C THR A 72 21.83 23.91 2.29
N LYS A 73 21.52 25.20 2.20
CA LYS A 73 20.34 25.81 2.82
C LYS A 73 19.09 25.68 1.94
N ASP A 74 19.24 25.30 0.67
CA ASP A 74 18.12 25.08 -0.23
C ASP A 74 17.50 23.70 0.04
N ASN A 75 16.24 23.70 0.49
CA ASN A 75 15.51 22.47 0.77
C ASN A 75 15.25 21.63 -0.50
N TYR A 76 15.07 22.27 -1.66
CA TYR A 76 14.90 21.55 -2.93
C TYR A 76 16.16 20.76 -3.27
N GLU A 77 17.32 21.42 -3.27
CA GLU A 77 18.60 20.77 -3.57
C GLU A 77 18.87 19.61 -2.61
N ARG A 78 18.61 19.81 -1.32
CA ARG A 78 18.78 18.77 -0.30
C ARG A 78 17.88 17.56 -0.54
N ILE A 79 16.59 17.76 -0.80
CA ILE A 79 15.63 16.66 -1.05
C ILE A 79 15.98 15.96 -2.35
N SER A 80 16.22 16.71 -3.42
CA SER A 80 16.54 16.17 -4.74
C SER A 80 17.86 15.37 -4.71
N CYS A 81 18.87 15.84 -3.98
CA CYS A 81 20.12 15.12 -3.75
C CYS A 81 19.87 13.81 -2.99
N LEU A 82 19.12 13.82 -1.89
CA LEU A 82 18.79 12.60 -1.15
C LEU A 82 18.07 11.56 -2.02
N MET A 83 17.17 11.99 -2.91
CA MET A 83 16.51 11.09 -3.87
C MET A 83 17.55 10.48 -4.83
N SER A 84 18.41 11.31 -5.42
CA SER A 84 19.46 10.86 -6.34
C SER A 84 20.46 9.90 -5.69
N GLU A 85 20.91 10.20 -4.47
CA GLU A 85 21.82 9.32 -3.73
C GLU A 85 21.15 8.01 -3.32
N GLY A 86 19.85 8.04 -3.01
CA GLY A 86 19.06 6.82 -2.80
C GLY A 86 19.01 5.94 -4.06
N ASN A 87 18.76 6.54 -5.22
CA ASN A 87 18.77 5.84 -6.50
C ASN A 87 20.15 5.26 -6.82
N TYR A 88 21.21 6.04 -6.58
CA TYR A 88 22.58 5.59 -6.76
C TYR A 88 22.90 4.36 -5.90
N LEU A 89 22.46 4.35 -4.62
CA LEU A 89 22.66 3.20 -3.74
C LEU A 89 21.95 1.94 -4.25
N ARG A 90 20.73 2.08 -4.81
CA ARG A 90 20.03 0.96 -5.45
C ARG A 90 20.75 0.48 -6.70
N GLU A 91 21.23 1.41 -7.53
CA GLU A 91 21.96 1.10 -8.76
C GLU A 91 23.27 0.35 -8.48
N ILE A 92 24.13 0.87 -7.60
CA ILE A 92 25.43 0.25 -7.35
C ILE A 92 25.31 -1.09 -6.63
N SER A 93 24.30 -1.27 -5.78
CA SER A 93 23.99 -2.55 -5.14
C SER A 93 23.26 -3.54 -6.06
N GLN A 94 22.73 -3.05 -7.19
CA GLN A 94 21.80 -3.77 -8.05
C GLN A 94 20.56 -4.31 -7.31
N ASP A 95 20.16 -3.65 -6.21
CA ASP A 95 19.08 -4.08 -5.32
C ASP A 95 18.22 -2.88 -4.88
N ASN A 96 16.96 -2.88 -5.30
CA ASN A 96 16.00 -1.83 -4.96
C ASN A 96 15.61 -1.80 -3.48
N SER A 97 15.84 -2.90 -2.75
CA SER A 97 15.54 -3.04 -1.32
C SER A 97 16.66 -2.57 -0.40
N ILE A 98 17.82 -2.17 -0.95
CA ILE A 98 19.05 -1.92 -0.18
C ILE A 98 18.90 -0.93 0.98
N LEU A 99 18.07 0.12 0.82
CA LEU A 99 17.85 1.10 1.89
C LEU A 99 17.07 0.51 3.06
N ALA A 100 16.12 -0.39 2.80
CA ALA A 100 15.43 -1.15 3.84
C ALA A 100 16.35 -2.19 4.49
N LEU A 101 17.20 -2.88 3.72
CA LEU A 101 18.20 -3.79 4.27
C LEU A 101 19.21 -3.06 5.17
N ALA A 102 19.60 -1.83 4.80
CA ALA A 102 20.43 -0.99 5.65
C ALA A 102 19.71 -0.55 6.93
N ALA A 103 18.39 -0.29 6.87
CA ALA A 103 17.59 -0.02 8.07
C ALA A 103 17.55 -1.26 8.98
N VAL A 104 17.39 -2.45 8.41
CA VAL A 104 17.46 -3.74 9.13
C VAL A 104 18.84 -3.93 9.77
N ALA A 105 19.92 -3.61 9.06
CA ALA A 105 21.27 -3.68 9.59
C ALA A 105 21.47 -2.74 10.79
N GLU A 106 20.85 -1.57 10.76
CA GLU A 106 20.86 -0.62 11.88
C GLU A 106 19.99 -1.13 13.07
N ILE A 107 18.84 -1.76 12.83
CA ILE A 107 18.06 -2.47 13.87
C ILE A 107 18.94 -3.53 14.55
N ASN A 108 19.58 -4.38 13.75
CA ASN A 108 20.46 -5.45 14.22
C ASN A 108 21.62 -4.90 15.07
N LYS A 109 22.21 -3.78 14.65
CA LYS A 109 23.30 -3.11 15.38
C LYS A 109 22.85 -2.52 16.72
N ARG A 110 21.63 -1.96 16.79
CA ARG A 110 21.06 -1.37 18.02
C ARG A 110 20.60 -2.40 19.03
N ARG A 111 20.35 -3.64 18.59
CA ARG A 111 19.99 -4.76 19.45
C ARG A 111 21.07 -4.98 20.51
N GLU A 112 20.67 -5.07 21.78
CA GLU A 112 21.61 -5.17 22.90
C GLU A 112 22.51 -6.41 22.76
N LYS A 113 23.81 -6.22 22.50
CA LYS A 113 24.83 -7.29 22.52
C LYS A 113 25.20 -7.76 23.95
N LYS A 114 24.27 -7.66 24.91
CA LYS A 114 24.52 -8.02 26.32
C LYS A 114 24.62 -9.53 26.57
N ARG A 115 24.33 -10.37 25.58
CA ARG A 115 24.45 -11.84 25.63
C ARG A 115 25.14 -12.36 24.38
N PHE A 116 25.79 -13.51 24.47
CA PHE A 116 26.47 -14.20 23.36
C PHE A 116 25.55 -14.58 22.17
N LEU A 117 24.23 -14.41 22.30
CA LEU A 117 23.23 -14.69 21.27
C LEU A 117 22.32 -13.47 21.07
N SER A 118 22.06 -13.12 19.81
CA SER A 118 21.04 -12.14 19.43
C SER A 118 19.67 -12.68 19.84
N ILE A 119 19.01 -12.01 20.78
CA ILE A 119 17.65 -12.31 21.21
C ILE A 119 16.71 -11.16 20.85
N PRO A 120 15.42 -11.44 20.59
CA PRO A 120 14.39 -10.40 20.48
C PRO A 120 14.42 -9.41 21.64
N SER A 121 14.30 -8.12 21.35
CA SER A 121 14.12 -7.11 22.41
C SER A 121 12.70 -7.20 22.96
N ILE A 122 12.57 -7.10 24.28
CA ILE A 122 11.28 -7.15 24.95
C ILE A 122 10.53 -5.85 24.68
N ARG A 123 9.32 -5.95 24.12
CA ARG A 123 8.41 -4.81 23.83
C ARG A 123 9.13 -3.63 23.17
N ARG A 124 9.88 -3.90 22.10
CA ARG A 124 10.49 -2.86 21.27
C ARG A 124 9.68 -2.65 20.00
N ALA A 125 9.47 -1.39 19.64
CA ALA A 125 8.96 -1.01 18.34
C ALA A 125 10.05 -0.27 17.57
N TYR A 126 10.21 -0.60 16.29
CA TYR A 126 11.04 0.14 15.36
C TYR A 126 10.14 0.85 14.35
N ILE A 127 10.31 2.15 14.15
CA ILE A 127 9.61 2.91 13.11
C ILE A 127 10.62 3.27 12.02
N ILE A 128 10.40 2.77 10.80
CA ILE A 128 11.24 3.06 9.63
C ILE A 128 10.62 4.23 8.86
N HIS A 129 11.35 5.34 8.80
CA HIS A 129 10.93 6.61 8.21
C HIS A 129 11.86 7.00 7.05
N SER A 130 11.52 6.86 5.79
CA SER A 130 10.27 6.35 5.19
C SER A 130 10.62 5.47 3.99
N LEU A 131 9.75 4.54 3.65
CA LEU A 131 9.90 3.66 2.48
C LEU A 131 9.41 4.35 1.21
N LYS A 132 10.05 4.05 0.08
CA LYS A 132 9.86 4.71 -1.23
C LYS A 132 9.82 3.75 -2.42
N HIS A 133 10.11 2.46 -2.21
CA HIS A 133 10.10 1.44 -3.26
C HIS A 133 9.36 0.16 -2.81
N PRO A 134 8.56 -0.51 -3.68
CA PRO A 134 7.88 -1.77 -3.36
C PRO A 134 8.81 -2.87 -2.83
N ASP A 135 9.99 -3.03 -3.43
CA ASP A 135 11.00 -4.01 -3.02
C ASP A 135 11.49 -3.82 -1.57
N GLU A 136 11.53 -2.59 -1.06
CA GLU A 136 11.85 -2.31 0.34
C GLU A 136 10.80 -2.90 1.29
N VAL A 137 9.52 -2.76 0.93
CA VAL A 137 8.38 -3.33 1.68
C VAL A 137 8.40 -4.85 1.62
N ASN A 138 8.69 -5.41 0.44
CA ASN A 138 8.76 -6.85 0.25
C ASN A 138 9.91 -7.48 1.05
N ALA A 139 11.09 -6.86 1.07
CA ALA A 139 12.22 -7.31 1.88
C ALA A 139 11.89 -7.28 3.38
N LEU A 140 11.27 -6.19 3.88
CA LEU A 140 10.86 -6.11 5.29
C LEU A 140 9.81 -7.16 5.65
N ARG A 141 8.87 -7.45 4.74
CA ARG A 141 7.90 -8.54 4.92
C ARG A 141 8.56 -9.91 4.91
N GLU A 142 9.58 -10.13 4.09
CA GLU A 142 10.31 -11.39 4.09
C GLU A 142 11.07 -11.59 5.41
N ILE A 143 11.69 -10.53 5.93
CA ILE A 143 12.51 -10.57 7.15
C ILE A 143 11.63 -10.70 8.40
N TYR A 144 10.64 -9.83 8.55
CA TYR A 144 9.84 -9.71 9.78
C TYR A 144 8.48 -10.41 9.71
N ALA A 145 8.05 -10.85 8.52
CA ALA A 145 6.79 -11.55 8.28
C ALA A 145 5.61 -10.86 8.98
N ASN A 146 5.08 -11.50 10.02
CA ASN A 146 3.91 -11.09 10.79
C ASN A 146 4.13 -9.87 11.71
N GLY A 147 5.39 -9.50 11.96
CA GLY A 147 5.74 -8.38 12.85
C GLY A 147 6.00 -7.07 12.13
N PHE A 148 5.92 -7.05 10.80
CA PHE A 148 6.03 -5.83 10.01
C PHE A 148 4.66 -5.33 9.59
N PHE A 149 4.43 -4.04 9.78
CA PHE A 149 3.24 -3.33 9.35
C PHE A 149 3.61 -2.08 8.58
N LEU A 150 3.00 -1.87 7.42
CA LEU A 150 3.15 -0.66 6.64
C LEU A 150 1.96 0.28 6.86
N ILE A 151 2.24 1.53 7.22
CA ILE A 151 1.23 2.59 7.35
C ILE A 151 1.42 3.60 6.22
N GLY A 152 0.43 3.66 5.34
CA GLY A 152 0.34 4.65 4.27
C GLY A 152 -0.34 5.91 4.76
N VAL A 153 0.34 7.05 4.60
CA VAL A 153 -0.17 8.36 5.02
C VAL A 153 -0.57 9.17 3.79
N TYR A 154 -1.87 9.41 3.65
CA TYR A 154 -2.42 10.27 2.61
C TYR A 154 -2.41 11.73 3.05
N THR A 155 -1.93 12.59 2.14
CA THR A 155 -2.11 14.04 2.16
C THR A 155 -2.42 14.47 0.73
N SER A 156 -3.42 15.34 0.55
CA SER A 156 -3.83 15.84 -0.77
C SER A 156 -2.67 16.55 -1.48
N GLU A 157 -2.64 16.52 -2.81
CA GLU A 157 -1.57 17.17 -3.58
C GLU A 157 -1.48 18.67 -3.28
N PHE A 158 -2.63 19.34 -3.15
CA PHE A 158 -2.70 20.73 -2.74
C PHE A 158 -2.00 20.98 -1.40
N GLN A 159 -2.28 20.16 -0.39
CA GLN A 159 -1.67 20.33 0.93
C GLN A 159 -0.18 19.95 0.92
N ARG A 160 0.24 18.93 0.15
CA ARG A 160 1.67 18.61 -0.04
C ARG A 160 2.42 19.76 -0.70
N LEU A 161 1.85 20.35 -1.75
CA LEU A 161 2.42 21.50 -2.44
C LEU A 161 2.53 22.69 -1.49
N ARG A 162 1.50 22.95 -0.69
CA ARG A 162 1.52 23.98 0.36
C ARG A 162 2.61 23.72 1.40
N ASN A 163 2.77 22.49 1.89
CA ASN A 163 3.82 22.16 2.86
C ASN A 163 5.24 22.38 2.28
N LEU A 164 5.45 22.02 1.01
CA LEU A 164 6.74 22.22 0.34
C LEU A 164 7.03 23.70 0.08
N THR A 165 6.02 24.48 -0.31
CA THR A 165 6.18 25.89 -0.66
C THR A 165 6.23 26.80 0.57
N VAL A 166 5.32 26.61 1.52
CA VAL A 166 5.18 27.45 2.72
C VAL A 166 6.14 27.03 3.82
N ASP A 167 6.18 25.73 4.18
CA ASP A 167 6.96 25.29 5.35
C ASP A 167 8.42 25.00 5.02
N LYS A 168 8.70 24.57 3.78
CA LYS A 168 10.07 24.30 3.30
C LYS A 168 10.64 25.42 2.41
N CYS A 169 9.87 26.46 2.13
CA CYS A 169 10.29 27.60 1.30
C CYS A 169 10.82 27.19 -0.08
N ILE A 170 10.22 26.17 -0.72
CA ILE A 170 10.58 25.70 -2.06
C ILE A 170 9.71 26.43 -3.09
N ASP A 171 10.30 26.83 -4.22
CA ASP A 171 9.55 27.38 -5.36
C ASP A 171 8.47 26.40 -5.86
N GLU A 172 7.31 26.89 -6.30
CA GLU A 172 6.19 26.04 -6.69
C GLU A 172 6.53 25.09 -7.85
N VAL A 173 7.28 25.56 -8.85
CA VAL A 173 7.68 24.73 -10.00
C VAL A 173 8.57 23.59 -9.53
N LYS A 174 9.58 23.91 -8.73
CA LYS A 174 10.50 22.93 -8.11
C LYS A 174 9.76 21.95 -7.19
N ALA A 175 8.75 22.42 -6.44
CA ALA A 175 7.96 21.57 -5.57
C ALA A 175 7.11 20.56 -6.38
N ARG A 176 6.52 20.99 -7.50
CA ARG A 176 5.81 20.09 -8.43
C ARG A 176 6.75 19.08 -9.09
N GLU A 177 7.97 19.48 -9.43
CA GLU A 177 9.00 18.56 -9.94
C GLU A 177 9.31 17.45 -8.92
N LEU A 178 9.48 17.80 -7.63
CA LEU A 178 9.70 16.81 -6.57
C LEU A 178 8.50 15.86 -6.42
N ILE A 179 7.27 16.38 -6.42
CA ILE A 179 6.06 15.56 -6.30
C ILE A 179 5.96 14.55 -7.45
N ASN A 180 6.21 15.01 -8.69
CA ASN A 180 6.16 14.14 -9.86
C ASN A 180 7.26 13.06 -9.80
N ARG A 181 8.48 13.45 -9.42
CA ARG A 181 9.63 12.54 -9.30
C ARG A 181 9.44 11.50 -8.20
N ASP A 182 8.89 11.87 -7.04
CA ASP A 182 8.66 10.97 -5.90
C ASP A 182 7.58 9.91 -6.19
N SER A 183 6.58 10.27 -7.01
CA SER A 183 5.43 9.41 -7.28
C SER A 183 5.81 8.14 -8.07
N ASP A 184 6.49 8.31 -9.20
CA ASP A 184 6.81 7.24 -10.15
C ASP A 184 7.92 7.70 -11.11
N GLU A 185 9.17 7.50 -10.72
CA GLU A 185 10.33 7.86 -11.53
C GLU A 185 10.56 6.75 -12.56
N GLY A 186 10.55 7.07 -13.87
CA GLY A 186 10.68 6.07 -14.93
C GLY A 186 12.02 5.31 -14.99
N ASN A 187 12.94 5.62 -14.08
CA ASN A 187 14.21 4.92 -13.88
C ASN A 187 13.98 3.65 -13.03
N LYS A 188 14.56 2.52 -13.43
CA LYS A 188 14.53 1.25 -12.68
C LYS A 188 14.90 1.38 -11.19
N TRP A 189 15.84 2.29 -10.89
CA TRP A 189 16.37 2.52 -9.54
C TRP A 189 15.69 3.67 -8.81
N GLY A 190 14.66 4.24 -9.44
CA GLY A 190 13.97 5.43 -8.99
C GLY A 190 13.02 5.19 -7.83
N GLN A 191 12.30 6.25 -7.45
CA GLN A 191 11.24 6.13 -6.44
C GLN A 191 9.91 5.74 -7.09
N HIS A 192 9.21 4.80 -6.44
CA HIS A 192 7.87 4.35 -6.82
C HIS A 192 6.96 4.43 -5.59
N THR A 193 6.84 5.64 -5.02
CA THR A 193 6.15 5.85 -3.74
C THR A 193 4.66 5.53 -3.84
N ARG A 194 4.03 5.75 -5.00
CA ARG A 194 2.63 5.38 -5.24
C ARG A 194 2.43 3.87 -5.06
N ASP A 195 3.20 3.08 -5.79
CA ASP A 195 3.13 1.62 -5.77
C ASP A 195 3.52 1.07 -4.37
N THR A 196 4.44 1.76 -3.69
CA THR A 196 4.80 1.46 -2.29
C THR A 196 3.64 1.71 -1.32
N TYR A 197 2.90 2.82 -1.51
CA TYR A 197 1.76 3.17 -0.68
C TYR A 197 0.61 2.16 -0.80
N GLU A 198 0.36 1.61 -1.99
CA GLU A 198 -0.65 0.56 -2.22
C GLU A 198 -0.43 -0.69 -1.37
N LEU A 199 0.83 -0.99 -1.07
CA LEU A 199 1.19 -2.15 -0.24
C LEU A 199 0.82 -1.95 1.23
N SER A 200 0.31 -0.79 1.65
CA SER A 200 0.07 -0.48 3.06
C SER A 200 -0.95 -1.43 3.71
N ASP A 201 -0.67 -1.80 4.95
CA ASP A 201 -1.59 -2.59 5.78
C ASP A 201 -2.63 -1.68 6.44
N PHE A 202 -2.31 -0.40 6.65
CA PHE A 202 -3.23 0.61 7.16
C PHE A 202 -3.09 1.91 6.37
N PHE A 203 -4.21 2.58 6.17
CA PHE A 203 -4.29 3.87 5.49
C PHE A 203 -4.78 4.93 6.46
N VAL A 204 -4.01 6.01 6.59
CA VAL A 204 -4.29 7.12 7.50
C VAL A 204 -4.26 8.41 6.69
N SER A 205 -5.21 9.30 6.92
CA SER A 205 -5.16 10.66 6.38
C SER A 205 -4.69 11.64 7.45
N TYR A 206 -3.98 12.68 7.00
CA TYR A 206 -3.72 13.88 7.79
C TYR A 206 -4.22 15.10 7.02
N ASP A 207 -5.34 15.64 7.46
CA ASP A 207 -6.04 16.82 6.92
C ASP A 207 -5.86 18.05 7.83
N GLY A 208 -4.88 18.02 8.73
CA GLY A 208 -4.72 19.01 9.80
C GLY A 208 -5.50 18.71 11.08
N ASN A 209 -6.46 17.77 11.07
CA ASN A 209 -7.21 17.38 12.27
C ASN A 209 -6.51 16.24 13.04
N LYS A 210 -5.63 16.63 13.97
CA LYS A 210 -4.88 15.68 14.81
C LYS A 210 -5.77 14.69 15.58
N ASN A 211 -6.97 15.10 16.02
CA ASN A 211 -7.85 14.21 16.80
C ASN A 211 -8.37 13.03 15.96
N ARG A 212 -8.76 13.29 14.70
CA ARG A 212 -9.22 12.23 13.78
C ARG A 212 -8.10 11.24 13.49
N THR A 213 -6.92 11.76 13.14
CA THR A 213 -5.72 10.96 12.90
C THR A 213 -5.35 10.12 14.13
N ASP A 214 -5.39 10.71 15.32
CA ASP A 214 -5.08 10.00 16.57
C ASP A 214 -6.07 8.87 16.87
N ASN A 215 -7.36 9.07 16.61
CA ASN A 215 -8.37 8.03 16.78
C ASN A 215 -8.14 6.87 15.80
N ASN A 216 -7.73 7.15 14.56
CA ASN A 216 -7.37 6.12 13.59
C ASN A 216 -6.15 5.33 14.06
N ILE A 217 -5.09 6.00 14.55
CA ILE A 217 -3.90 5.31 15.06
C ILE A 217 -4.22 4.47 16.30
N TRP A 218 -5.06 4.96 17.21
CA TRP A 218 -5.54 4.15 18.35
C TRP A 218 -6.25 2.88 17.90
N ARG A 219 -7.14 2.99 16.92
CA ARG A 219 -7.87 1.85 16.36
C ARG A 219 -6.92 0.83 15.73
N ILE A 220 -5.93 1.29 14.96
CA ILE A 220 -4.89 0.44 14.35
C ILE A 220 -4.15 -0.35 15.43
N LEU A 221 -3.63 0.35 16.45
CA LEU A 221 -2.87 -0.30 17.52
C LEU A 221 -3.75 -1.24 18.36
N ASP A 222 -4.99 -0.85 18.68
CA ASP A 222 -5.93 -1.73 19.39
C ASP A 222 -6.15 -3.05 18.60
N LEU A 223 -6.24 -3.02 17.27
CA LEU A 223 -6.34 -4.23 16.43
C LEU A 223 -5.05 -5.06 16.43
N ILE A 224 -3.90 -4.41 16.23
CA ILE A 224 -2.58 -5.06 16.24
C ILE A 224 -2.33 -5.78 17.57
N PHE A 225 -2.73 -5.17 18.69
CA PHE A 225 -2.61 -5.71 20.05
C PHE A 225 -3.78 -6.59 20.50
N GLY A 226 -4.65 -6.99 19.55
CA GLY A 226 -5.64 -8.02 19.75
C GLY A 226 -6.84 -7.61 20.60
N ASN A 227 -7.23 -6.33 20.58
CA ASN A 227 -8.45 -5.87 21.24
C ASN A 227 -9.67 -6.63 20.65
N PRO A 228 -10.39 -7.42 21.47
CA PRO A 228 -11.50 -8.24 20.99
C PRO A 228 -12.70 -7.44 20.47
N TYR A 229 -12.83 -6.16 20.84
CA TYR A 229 -14.05 -5.38 20.66
C TYR A 229 -13.98 -4.39 19.50
N VAL A 230 -12.89 -4.40 18.74
CA VAL A 230 -12.77 -3.60 17.52
C VAL A 230 -13.32 -4.41 16.34
N THR A 231 -14.45 -3.98 15.79
CA THR A 231 -15.08 -4.56 14.59
C THR A 231 -14.81 -3.68 13.37
N PRO A 232 -14.81 -4.21 12.14
CA PRO A 232 -14.55 -3.42 10.94
C PRO A 232 -15.57 -2.31 10.78
N THR A 233 -15.14 -1.16 10.24
CA THR A 233 -16.08 -0.15 9.72
C THR A 233 -16.72 -0.67 8.44
N PHE A 234 -17.81 -0.04 8.01
CA PHE A 234 -18.43 -0.43 6.74
C PHE A 234 -17.50 -0.16 5.55
N ASP A 235 -16.76 0.95 5.56
CA ASP A 235 -15.79 1.26 4.51
C ASP A 235 -14.66 0.22 4.46
N GLU A 236 -14.13 -0.23 5.60
CA GLU A 236 -13.13 -1.30 5.67
C GLU A 236 -13.68 -2.62 5.12
N TYR A 237 -14.93 -2.96 5.46
CA TYR A 237 -15.58 -4.16 4.94
C TYR A 237 -15.83 -4.07 3.43
N ALA A 238 -16.38 -2.95 2.93
CA ALA A 238 -16.66 -2.76 1.52
C ALA A 238 -15.37 -2.76 0.68
N MET A 239 -14.30 -2.12 1.19
CA MET A 239 -13.00 -2.12 0.53
C MET A 239 -12.34 -3.51 0.53
N PHE A 240 -12.47 -4.27 1.62
CA PHE A 240 -12.06 -5.68 1.63
C PHE A 240 -12.82 -6.51 0.60
N MET A 241 -14.12 -6.27 0.43
CA MET A 241 -14.93 -6.96 -0.58
C MET A 241 -14.55 -6.55 -2.00
N ALA A 242 -14.18 -5.28 -2.23
CA ALA A 242 -13.64 -4.83 -3.52
C ALA A 242 -12.31 -5.52 -3.84
N PHE A 243 -11.40 -5.60 -2.88
CA PHE A 243 -10.16 -6.36 -3.02
C PHE A 243 -10.42 -7.85 -3.24
N SER A 244 -11.33 -8.47 -2.48
CA SER A 244 -11.69 -9.88 -2.69
C SER A 244 -12.27 -10.11 -4.08
N ALA A 245 -13.02 -9.16 -4.62
CA ALA A 245 -13.52 -9.22 -5.97
C ALA A 245 -12.39 -9.10 -7.01
N SER A 246 -11.36 -8.29 -6.77
CA SER A 246 -10.24 -8.13 -7.71
C SER A 246 -9.47 -9.42 -7.99
N LEU A 247 -9.39 -10.33 -7.00
CA LEU A 247 -8.64 -11.59 -7.10
C LEU A 247 -9.12 -12.53 -8.22
N ARG A 248 -10.34 -12.32 -8.74
CA ARG A 248 -10.87 -13.10 -9.87
C ARG A 248 -10.32 -12.65 -11.23
N SER A 249 -9.74 -11.46 -11.30
CA SER A 249 -9.39 -10.78 -12.55
C SER A 249 -8.33 -11.60 -13.29
N GLY A 250 -8.61 -11.86 -14.58
CA GLY A 250 -7.66 -12.45 -15.52
C GLY A 250 -6.98 -11.41 -16.44
N ASP A 251 -7.03 -10.12 -16.10
CA ASP A 251 -6.36 -9.06 -16.84
C ASP A 251 -4.83 -9.21 -16.75
N LEU A 252 -4.15 -8.98 -17.87
CA LEU A 252 -2.69 -9.17 -17.97
C LEU A 252 -1.88 -8.04 -17.31
N SER A 253 -2.51 -6.89 -17.04
CA SER A 253 -1.82 -5.72 -16.50
C SER A 253 -1.94 -5.62 -14.98
N ARG A 254 -3.17 -5.69 -14.43
CA ARG A 254 -3.42 -5.48 -12.99
C ARG A 254 -4.72 -6.14 -12.53
N GLN A 255 -4.80 -6.47 -11.24
CA GLN A 255 -6.04 -6.93 -10.62
C GLN A 255 -6.73 -5.79 -9.86
N VAL A 256 -7.81 -5.26 -10.44
CA VAL A 256 -8.63 -4.18 -9.89
C VAL A 256 -10.01 -4.69 -9.54
N GLY A 257 -10.51 -4.28 -8.38
CA GLY A 257 -11.84 -4.64 -7.92
C GLY A 257 -12.63 -3.43 -7.47
N ALA A 258 -13.95 -3.53 -7.59
CA ALA A 258 -14.87 -2.49 -7.16
C ALA A 258 -16.13 -3.10 -6.53
N VAL A 259 -16.73 -2.36 -5.61
CA VAL A 259 -17.99 -2.72 -4.96
C VAL A 259 -18.88 -1.49 -4.93
N LEU A 260 -20.11 -1.64 -5.38
CA LEU A 260 -21.12 -0.62 -5.19
C LEU A 260 -21.99 -0.95 -3.98
N THR A 261 -22.26 0.06 -3.17
CA THR A 261 -23.06 -0.08 -1.95
C THR A 261 -24.18 0.95 -1.90
N LYS A 262 -25.23 0.59 -1.17
CA LYS A 262 -26.35 1.47 -0.84
C LYS A 262 -26.85 1.10 0.56
N ASP A 263 -27.10 2.10 1.40
CA ASP A 263 -27.63 1.91 2.77
C ASP A 263 -26.86 0.85 3.60
N LYS A 264 -25.52 0.92 3.55
CA LYS A 264 -24.61 -0.05 4.20
C LYS A 264 -24.84 -1.50 3.76
N SER A 265 -25.26 -1.71 2.52
CA SER A 265 -25.40 -3.01 1.88
C SER A 265 -24.62 -3.04 0.58
N ILE A 266 -23.95 -4.15 0.29
CA ILE A 266 -23.31 -4.38 -1.01
C ILE A 266 -24.40 -4.73 -2.02
N ILE A 267 -24.48 -3.98 -3.12
CA ILE A 267 -25.47 -4.18 -4.17
C ILE A 267 -24.87 -4.75 -5.45
N SER A 268 -23.56 -4.55 -5.68
CA SER A 268 -22.83 -5.23 -6.74
C SER A 268 -21.33 -5.28 -6.47
N THR A 269 -20.66 -6.17 -7.20
CA THR A 269 -19.20 -6.31 -7.24
C THR A 269 -18.75 -6.25 -8.69
N GLY A 270 -17.59 -5.69 -8.95
CA GLY A 270 -16.93 -5.70 -10.25
C GLY A 270 -15.45 -6.03 -10.11
N ALA A 271 -14.89 -6.61 -11.17
CA ALA A 271 -13.45 -6.75 -11.35
C ALA A 271 -13.11 -6.39 -12.78
N ASN A 272 -11.89 -5.93 -13.04
CA ASN A 272 -11.47 -5.72 -14.41
C ASN A 272 -11.26 -7.08 -15.10
N ASP A 273 -12.06 -7.39 -16.12
CA ASP A 273 -11.93 -8.62 -16.89
C ASP A 273 -12.59 -8.45 -18.27
N VAL A 274 -12.43 -9.43 -19.15
CA VAL A 274 -13.05 -9.43 -20.47
C VAL A 274 -14.55 -9.73 -20.35
N PRO A 275 -15.44 -8.91 -20.94
CA PRO A 275 -16.88 -9.18 -20.94
C PRO A 275 -17.23 -10.34 -21.88
N ARG A 276 -18.28 -11.09 -21.54
CA ARG A 276 -18.78 -12.19 -22.37
C ARG A 276 -20.07 -11.84 -23.10
N PHE A 277 -20.35 -12.57 -24.18
CA PHE A 277 -21.65 -12.53 -24.85
C PHE A 277 -22.80 -12.86 -23.88
N GLY A 278 -23.88 -12.08 -23.92
CA GLY A 278 -25.01 -12.21 -22.99
C GLY A 278 -24.81 -11.51 -21.63
N GLY A 279 -23.66 -10.86 -21.42
CA GLY A 279 -23.39 -10.05 -20.24
C GLY A 279 -22.61 -10.78 -19.14
N GLY A 280 -22.02 -9.98 -18.25
CA GLY A 280 -21.07 -10.43 -17.24
C GLY A 280 -19.67 -10.66 -17.80
N LEU A 281 -18.81 -11.25 -16.98
CA LEU A 281 -17.41 -11.54 -17.29
C LEU A 281 -17.20 -13.04 -17.54
N TYR A 282 -16.07 -13.39 -18.16
CA TYR A 282 -15.66 -14.78 -18.27
C TYR A 282 -15.37 -15.42 -16.91
N TRP A 283 -15.60 -16.73 -16.85
CA TRP A 283 -15.28 -17.61 -15.75
C TRP A 283 -14.69 -18.91 -16.33
N PRO A 284 -13.74 -19.55 -15.63
CA PRO A 284 -13.42 -20.93 -15.93
C PRO A 284 -14.61 -21.81 -15.57
N ASP A 285 -14.88 -22.83 -16.40
CA ASP A 285 -16.00 -23.75 -16.23
C ASP A 285 -15.53 -25.20 -16.45
N TYR A 286 -16.35 -26.16 -16.03
CA TYR A 286 -16.09 -27.58 -16.26
C TYR A 286 -16.38 -27.95 -17.71
N VAL A 287 -15.35 -28.45 -18.41
CA VAL A 287 -15.45 -29.11 -19.72
C VAL A 287 -15.13 -30.58 -19.50
N GLY A 288 -16.16 -31.38 -19.24
CA GLY A 288 -15.99 -32.74 -18.70
C GLY A 288 -15.44 -32.69 -17.28
N ASP A 289 -14.30 -33.35 -17.04
CA ASP A 289 -13.64 -33.42 -15.71
C ASP A 289 -12.54 -32.35 -15.51
N ILE A 290 -12.34 -31.47 -16.48
CA ILE A 290 -11.28 -30.46 -16.49
C ILE A 290 -11.90 -29.06 -16.33
N ILE A 291 -11.28 -28.21 -15.52
CA ILE A 291 -11.64 -26.80 -15.39
C ILE A 291 -10.86 -26.02 -16.44
N GLU A 292 -11.56 -25.39 -17.38
CA GLU A 292 -10.95 -24.65 -18.47
C GLU A 292 -11.59 -23.27 -18.66
N ASP A 293 -10.76 -22.30 -19.07
CA ASP A 293 -11.25 -21.03 -19.59
C ASP A 293 -11.65 -21.14 -21.05
N ALA A 294 -12.70 -20.40 -21.40
CA ALA A 294 -13.21 -20.29 -22.76
C ALA A 294 -12.09 -19.93 -23.75
N GLU A 295 -12.05 -20.65 -24.87
CA GLU A 295 -11.16 -20.35 -25.98
C GLU A 295 -11.39 -18.91 -26.47
N ASN A 296 -10.31 -18.13 -26.60
CA ASN A 296 -10.34 -16.70 -26.92
C ASN A 296 -11.14 -15.82 -25.93
N GLY A 297 -11.58 -16.35 -24.78
CA GLY A 297 -12.40 -15.62 -23.81
C GLY A 297 -11.63 -14.49 -23.14
N ARG A 298 -10.38 -14.75 -22.73
CA ARG A 298 -9.48 -13.78 -22.10
C ARG A 298 -8.20 -13.58 -22.92
N ASP A 299 -7.50 -12.49 -22.70
CA ASP A 299 -6.33 -12.10 -23.51
C ASP A 299 -5.19 -13.12 -23.43
N TYR A 300 -4.96 -13.79 -22.29
CA TYR A 300 -3.97 -14.89 -22.22
C TYR A 300 -4.36 -16.14 -23.02
N LYS A 301 -5.66 -16.37 -23.30
CA LYS A 301 -6.12 -17.45 -24.19
C LYS A 301 -5.92 -17.09 -25.66
N ILE A 302 -5.87 -15.79 -25.98
CA ILE A 302 -5.50 -15.29 -27.32
C ILE A 302 -3.97 -15.24 -27.47
N GLY A 303 -3.25 -14.99 -26.37
CA GLY A 303 -1.79 -14.88 -26.32
C GLY A 303 -1.25 -13.45 -26.50
N GLU A 304 -2.12 -12.43 -26.52
CA GLU A 304 -1.71 -11.03 -26.76
C GLU A 304 -2.67 -10.04 -26.08
N ASP A 305 -2.12 -8.97 -25.47
CA ASP A 305 -2.89 -7.82 -24.99
C ASP A 305 -3.26 -6.92 -26.18
N SER A 306 -4.56 -6.79 -26.40
CA SER A 306 -5.18 -5.98 -27.46
C SER A 306 -4.76 -4.49 -27.44
N ASN A 307 -4.66 -3.89 -26.27
CA ASN A 307 -4.25 -2.49 -26.11
C ASN A 307 -2.75 -2.31 -26.36
N ALA A 308 -1.93 -3.23 -25.87
CA ALA A 308 -0.49 -3.22 -26.14
C ALA A 308 -0.19 -3.40 -27.64
N LYS A 309 -0.92 -4.30 -28.31
CA LYS A 309 -0.86 -4.48 -29.77
C LYS A 309 -1.19 -3.19 -30.50
N GLN A 310 -2.31 -2.55 -30.15
CA GLN A 310 -2.74 -1.35 -30.85
C GLN A 310 -1.78 -0.16 -30.66
N LYS A 311 -1.20 0.00 -29.46
CA LYS A 311 -0.15 0.99 -29.22
C LYS A 311 1.06 0.77 -30.14
N ARG A 312 1.49 -0.48 -30.34
CA ARG A 312 2.58 -0.79 -31.27
C ARG A 312 2.22 -0.41 -32.70
N LEU A 313 1.01 -0.76 -33.15
CA LEU A 313 0.53 -0.39 -34.50
C LEU A 313 0.47 1.13 -34.70
N ILE A 314 0.02 1.90 -33.70
CA ILE A 314 0.03 3.37 -33.75
C ILE A 314 1.45 3.91 -33.88
N ILE A 315 2.40 3.37 -33.10
CA ILE A 315 3.80 3.77 -33.18
C ILE A 315 4.38 3.41 -34.55
N GLU A 316 4.14 2.20 -35.05
CA GLU A 316 4.59 1.74 -36.37
C GLU A 316 4.03 2.60 -37.51
N ASP A 317 2.76 3.02 -37.41
CA ASP A 317 2.12 3.91 -38.38
C ASP A 317 2.76 5.31 -38.39
N ILE A 318 3.04 5.89 -37.21
CA ILE A 318 3.77 7.17 -37.09
C ILE A 318 5.18 7.08 -37.69
N LEU A 319 5.86 5.95 -37.49
CA LEU A 319 7.23 5.73 -37.97
C LEU A 319 7.32 5.41 -39.47
N LYS A 320 6.19 5.14 -40.15
CA LYS A 320 6.15 4.68 -41.54
C LYS A 320 6.89 5.61 -42.51
N ASP A 321 6.71 6.92 -42.33
CA ASP A 321 7.29 7.95 -43.20
C ASP A 321 8.64 8.51 -42.69
N ILE A 322 9.18 7.94 -41.61
CA ILE A 322 10.48 8.32 -41.04
C ILE A 322 11.60 7.52 -41.73
N VAL A 323 12.75 8.15 -41.98
CA VAL A 323 13.94 7.48 -42.53
C VAL A 323 14.47 6.41 -41.56
N ASP A 324 14.83 5.23 -42.06
CA ASP A 324 15.19 4.04 -41.26
C ASP A 324 16.25 4.32 -40.19
N GLU A 325 17.28 5.11 -40.48
CA GLU A 325 18.36 5.45 -39.55
C GLU A 325 17.88 6.14 -38.25
N LYS A 326 16.72 6.79 -38.27
CA LYS A 326 16.16 7.49 -37.11
C LYS A 326 15.00 6.75 -36.45
N LYS A 327 14.48 5.67 -37.06
CA LYS A 327 13.26 4.99 -36.58
C LYS A 327 13.41 4.47 -35.15
N GLU A 328 14.52 3.81 -34.83
CA GLU A 328 14.72 3.26 -33.48
C GLU A 328 14.79 4.35 -32.42
N VAL A 329 15.48 5.47 -32.70
CA VAL A 329 15.55 6.62 -31.80
C VAL A 329 14.16 7.23 -31.57
N PHE A 330 13.38 7.45 -32.63
CA PHE A 330 12.01 7.97 -32.50
C PHE A 330 11.09 7.00 -31.76
N LYS A 331 11.26 5.69 -31.98
CA LYS A 331 10.49 4.65 -31.30
C LYS A 331 10.67 4.72 -29.79
N GLU A 332 11.90 4.89 -29.30
CA GLU A 332 12.17 5.07 -27.86
C GLU A 332 11.44 6.29 -27.29
N TYR A 333 11.51 7.44 -27.97
CA TYR A 333 10.78 8.64 -27.53
C TYR A 333 9.26 8.44 -27.53
N LEU A 334 8.71 7.76 -28.55
CA LEU A 334 7.27 7.48 -28.63
C LEU A 334 6.82 6.52 -27.52
N LEU A 335 7.63 5.52 -27.17
CA LEU A 335 7.37 4.59 -26.05
C LEU A 335 7.39 5.30 -24.68
N GLN A 336 8.10 6.41 -24.56
CA GLN A 336 8.12 7.27 -23.36
C GLN A 336 7.06 8.38 -23.38
N SER A 337 6.37 8.56 -24.50
CA SER A 337 5.33 9.59 -24.66
C SER A 337 3.99 9.18 -24.03
N LYS A 338 3.03 10.10 -24.04
CA LYS A 338 1.64 9.86 -23.59
C LYS A 338 0.90 8.78 -24.39
N ILE A 339 1.43 8.32 -25.53
CA ILE A 339 0.88 7.16 -26.27
C ILE A 339 0.85 5.91 -25.36
N LYS A 340 1.83 5.77 -24.46
CA LYS A 340 1.89 4.66 -23.50
C LYS A 340 0.69 4.64 -22.54
N ASP A 341 0.04 5.79 -22.30
CA ASP A 341 -1.08 5.91 -21.35
C ASP A 341 -2.46 5.60 -21.97
N ILE A 342 -2.55 5.33 -23.28
CA ILE A 342 -3.79 4.94 -23.97
C ILE A 342 -4.35 3.63 -23.40
N THR A 343 -5.66 3.52 -23.22
CA THR A 343 -6.32 2.31 -22.64
C THR A 343 -7.53 1.83 -23.43
N GLU A 344 -7.98 2.61 -24.40
CA GLU A 344 -9.25 2.49 -25.10
C GLU A 344 -9.39 1.23 -25.97
N TYR A 345 -8.27 0.61 -26.33
CA TYR A 345 -8.24 -0.56 -27.21
C TYR A 345 -8.23 -1.88 -26.45
N GLY A 346 -8.26 -1.84 -25.11
CA GLY A 346 -8.37 -3.03 -24.29
C GLY A 346 -9.75 -3.68 -24.39
N ARG A 347 -9.78 -5.01 -24.45
CA ARG A 347 -11.03 -5.79 -24.36
C ARG A 347 -11.67 -5.76 -22.97
N VAL A 348 -10.86 -5.47 -21.95
CA VAL A 348 -11.26 -5.52 -20.55
C VAL A 348 -12.19 -4.36 -20.19
N VAL A 349 -13.32 -4.69 -19.58
CA VAL A 349 -14.14 -3.69 -18.89
C VAL A 349 -13.54 -3.43 -17.51
N HIS A 350 -13.46 -2.17 -17.10
CA HIS A 350 -12.91 -1.80 -15.80
C HIS A 350 -13.84 -2.23 -14.65
N ALA A 351 -13.28 -2.42 -13.46
CA ALA A 351 -14.01 -2.92 -12.31
C ALA A 351 -15.20 -2.02 -11.91
N GLU A 352 -15.01 -0.70 -11.97
CA GLU A 352 -16.02 0.32 -11.68
C GLU A 352 -17.19 0.25 -12.67
N MET A 353 -16.86 0.14 -13.96
CA MET A 353 -17.86 0.00 -15.02
C MET A 353 -18.63 -1.30 -14.86
N GLU A 354 -17.95 -2.42 -14.57
CA GLU A 354 -18.60 -3.71 -14.36
C GLU A 354 -19.49 -3.71 -13.12
N ALA A 355 -19.09 -3.06 -12.01
CA ALA A 355 -19.93 -2.92 -10.84
C ALA A 355 -21.23 -2.15 -11.15
N ILE A 356 -21.15 -1.10 -11.97
CA ILE A 356 -22.34 -0.35 -12.45
C ILE A 356 -23.18 -1.22 -13.39
N LEU A 357 -22.57 -1.90 -14.36
CA LEU A 357 -23.26 -2.78 -15.31
C LEU A 357 -23.93 -3.97 -14.61
N ALA A 358 -23.34 -4.51 -13.55
CA ALA A 358 -23.92 -5.57 -12.74
C ALA A 358 -25.23 -5.12 -12.07
N CYS A 359 -25.28 -3.87 -11.60
CA CYS A 359 -26.52 -3.27 -11.10
C CYS A 359 -27.56 -3.15 -12.21
N ALA A 360 -27.17 -2.64 -13.39
CA ALA A 360 -28.08 -2.51 -14.53
C ALA A 360 -28.65 -3.87 -14.97
N ARG A 361 -27.82 -4.90 -15.09
CA ARG A 361 -28.26 -6.28 -15.42
C ARG A 361 -29.22 -6.86 -14.37
N SER A 362 -29.09 -6.44 -13.12
CA SER A 362 -29.91 -6.93 -12.00
C SER A 362 -31.10 -6.02 -11.68
N ASN A 363 -31.35 -4.98 -12.49
CA ASN A 363 -32.38 -3.95 -12.24
C ASN A 363 -32.24 -3.27 -10.86
N ILE A 364 -31.01 -3.03 -10.41
CA ILE A 364 -30.72 -2.35 -9.14
C ILE A 364 -30.27 -0.92 -9.44
N SER A 365 -30.86 0.06 -8.75
CA SER A 365 -30.50 1.47 -8.91
C SER A 365 -29.16 1.80 -8.24
N THR A 366 -28.24 2.38 -9.01
CA THR A 366 -26.96 2.95 -8.54
C THR A 366 -27.09 4.33 -7.89
N HIS A 367 -28.21 5.02 -8.13
CA HIS A 367 -28.44 6.39 -7.64
C HIS A 367 -28.27 6.52 -6.12
N ASN A 368 -27.52 7.54 -5.70
CA ASN A 368 -27.06 7.81 -4.34
C ASN A 368 -26.19 6.71 -3.70
N GLY A 369 -25.68 5.78 -4.51
CA GLY A 369 -24.76 4.73 -4.06
C GLY A 369 -23.35 5.25 -3.77
N ILE A 370 -22.57 4.41 -3.09
CA ILE A 370 -21.15 4.64 -2.80
C ILE A 370 -20.34 3.54 -3.48
N LEU A 371 -19.38 3.93 -4.31
CA LEU A 371 -18.47 3.03 -4.99
C LEU A 371 -17.16 2.93 -4.21
N TYR A 372 -16.70 1.71 -3.95
CA TYR A 372 -15.39 1.43 -3.37
C TYR A 372 -14.55 0.75 -4.43
N CYS A 373 -13.33 1.20 -4.66
CA CYS A 373 -12.44 0.63 -5.68
C CYS A 373 -11.00 0.49 -5.17
N THR A 374 -10.34 -0.59 -5.55
CA THR A 374 -8.93 -0.81 -5.13
C THR A 374 -7.98 0.20 -5.77
N THR A 375 -8.36 0.74 -6.92
CA THR A 375 -7.60 1.77 -7.64
C THR A 375 -8.46 2.99 -7.94
N PHE A 376 -7.86 4.17 -7.98
CA PHE A 376 -8.57 5.40 -8.37
C PHE A 376 -9.14 5.28 -9.79
N PRO A 377 -10.42 5.66 -10.02
CA PRO A 377 -11.04 5.51 -11.33
C PRO A 377 -10.42 6.39 -12.42
N CYS A 378 -10.17 5.79 -13.58
CA CYS A 378 -9.71 6.57 -14.74
C CYS A 378 -10.80 7.54 -15.23
N HIS A 379 -10.42 8.52 -16.06
CA HIS A 379 -11.36 9.49 -16.64
C HIS A 379 -12.48 8.81 -17.45
N ASN A 380 -12.19 7.65 -18.08
CA ASN A 380 -13.22 6.86 -18.75
C ASN A 380 -14.22 6.21 -17.76
N CYS A 381 -13.80 5.81 -16.56
CA CYS A 381 -14.74 5.33 -15.53
C CYS A 381 -15.52 6.48 -14.89
N ALA A 382 -14.86 7.61 -14.67
CA ALA A 382 -15.43 8.79 -14.02
C ALA A 382 -16.73 9.27 -14.68
N LYS A 383 -16.78 9.35 -16.01
CA LYS A 383 -18.01 9.69 -16.74
C LYS A 383 -19.18 8.71 -16.47
N HIS A 384 -18.91 7.41 -16.33
CA HIS A 384 -19.95 6.42 -16.00
C HIS A 384 -20.40 6.55 -14.55
N ILE A 385 -19.45 6.81 -13.63
CA ILE A 385 -19.75 7.06 -12.21
C ILE A 385 -20.71 8.25 -12.08
N VAL A 386 -20.38 9.39 -12.69
CA VAL A 386 -21.22 10.59 -12.70
C VAL A 386 -22.58 10.30 -13.33
N ALA A 387 -22.61 9.72 -14.53
CA ALA A 387 -23.86 9.44 -15.26
C ALA A 387 -24.77 8.44 -14.52
N SER A 388 -24.21 7.56 -13.69
CA SER A 388 -24.97 6.58 -12.90
C SER A 388 -25.57 7.15 -11.60
N GLY A 389 -25.30 8.42 -11.27
CA GLY A 389 -25.82 9.08 -10.08
C GLY A 389 -25.21 8.56 -8.77
N ILE A 390 -24.00 8.01 -8.82
CA ILE A 390 -23.21 7.67 -7.63
C ILE A 390 -22.81 8.96 -6.92
N ARG A 391 -22.92 9.00 -5.59
CA ARG A 391 -22.63 10.23 -4.81
C ARG A 391 -21.20 10.31 -4.27
N ARG A 392 -20.54 9.15 -4.08
CA ARG A 392 -19.25 9.05 -3.40
C ARG A 392 -18.44 7.88 -3.93
N VAL A 393 -17.14 8.09 -4.09
CA VAL A 393 -16.14 7.12 -4.50
C VAL A 393 -15.05 7.08 -3.44
N VAL A 394 -14.72 5.88 -2.95
CA VAL A 394 -13.64 5.63 -2.00
C VAL A 394 -12.60 4.74 -2.67
N TYR A 395 -11.36 5.20 -2.76
CA TYR A 395 -10.29 4.48 -3.49
C TYR A 395 -9.02 4.27 -2.65
N ILE A 396 -8.27 3.19 -2.86
CA ILE A 396 -6.97 3.00 -2.18
C ILE A 396 -5.85 3.73 -2.94
N GLU A 397 -5.54 3.27 -4.16
CA GLU A 397 -4.41 3.79 -4.93
C GLU A 397 -4.74 5.18 -5.48
N PRO A 398 -4.03 6.26 -5.08
CA PRO A 398 -4.15 7.54 -5.76
C PRO A 398 -3.54 7.42 -7.15
N TYR A 399 -4.33 7.63 -8.21
CA TYR A 399 -3.86 7.56 -9.59
C TYR A 399 -3.68 8.96 -10.19
N PRO A 400 -2.47 9.57 -10.09
CA PRO A 400 -2.22 10.96 -10.50
C PRO A 400 -2.34 11.19 -12.02
N LYS A 401 -2.37 10.12 -12.83
CA LYS A 401 -2.52 10.24 -14.29
C LYS A 401 -3.97 10.41 -14.75
N SER A 402 -4.95 10.16 -13.88
CA SER A 402 -6.36 10.28 -14.28
C SER A 402 -6.72 11.75 -14.47
N LYS A 403 -7.37 12.05 -15.59
CA LYS A 403 -7.97 13.35 -15.89
C LYS A 403 -9.39 13.49 -15.34
N ALA A 404 -9.80 12.65 -14.39
CA ALA A 404 -11.14 12.68 -13.84
C ALA A 404 -11.52 14.05 -13.25
N PHE A 405 -10.66 14.62 -12.38
CA PHE A 405 -10.88 15.95 -11.83
C PHE A 405 -10.81 17.04 -12.91
N ASP A 406 -9.82 16.98 -13.81
CA ASP A 406 -9.64 17.95 -14.89
C ASP A 406 -10.82 17.99 -15.88
N PHE A 407 -11.39 16.84 -16.23
CA PHE A 407 -12.45 16.73 -17.24
C PHE A 407 -13.87 16.88 -16.67
N HIS A 408 -14.02 16.72 -15.35
CA HIS A 408 -15.32 16.77 -14.68
C HIS A 408 -15.31 17.74 -13.50
N VAL A 409 -14.67 18.90 -13.66
CA VAL A 409 -14.60 19.96 -12.62
C VAL A 409 -15.99 20.43 -12.13
N ASP A 410 -17.01 20.28 -12.98
CA ASP A 410 -18.41 20.59 -12.71
C ASP A 410 -19.12 19.52 -11.86
N SER A 411 -18.65 18.27 -11.93
CA SER A 411 -19.38 17.10 -11.44
C SER A 411 -18.62 16.28 -10.39
N ILE A 412 -17.30 16.45 -10.24
CA ILE A 412 -16.45 15.71 -9.31
C ILE A 412 -15.73 16.69 -8.38
N SER A 413 -15.59 16.32 -7.11
CA SER A 413 -14.86 17.10 -6.11
C SER A 413 -14.12 16.19 -5.12
N THR A 414 -13.25 16.78 -4.31
CA THR A 414 -12.71 16.13 -3.10
C THR A 414 -13.54 16.54 -1.88
N PRO A 415 -13.38 15.88 -0.71
CA PRO A 415 -14.07 16.26 0.52
C PRO A 415 -13.75 17.68 1.01
N GLU A 416 -12.60 18.23 0.62
CA GLU A 416 -12.13 19.56 1.06
C GLU A 416 -12.75 20.70 0.24
N ASP A 417 -13.41 20.41 -0.89
CA ASP A 417 -14.00 21.43 -1.75
C ASP A 417 -15.30 22.00 -1.14
N GLU A 418 -15.37 23.32 -1.02
CA GLU A 418 -16.54 24.06 -0.50
C GLU A 418 -17.82 23.86 -1.34
N SER A 419 -17.71 23.39 -2.59
CA SER A 419 -18.81 23.20 -3.55
C SER A 419 -19.29 21.74 -3.69
N SER A 420 -19.04 20.90 -2.68
CA SER A 420 -19.24 19.45 -2.76
C SER A 420 -20.71 18.98 -2.71
N ASP A 421 -21.67 19.83 -2.32
CA ASP A 421 -23.08 19.44 -2.10
C ASP A 421 -23.80 18.86 -3.34
N ASN A 422 -23.32 19.16 -4.55
CA ASN A 422 -23.91 18.68 -5.81
C ASN A 422 -22.94 17.88 -6.70
N LYS A 423 -21.82 17.41 -6.15
CA LYS A 423 -20.78 16.71 -6.90
C LYS A 423 -20.53 15.31 -6.35
N VAL A 424 -19.97 14.45 -7.19
CA VAL A 424 -19.49 13.14 -6.76
C VAL A 424 -18.18 13.33 -5.99
N ILE A 425 -18.19 12.93 -4.72
CA ILE A 425 -17.01 13.07 -3.86
C ILE A 425 -16.06 11.90 -4.10
N PHE A 426 -14.85 12.18 -4.57
CA PHE A 426 -13.77 11.21 -4.69
C PHE A 426 -12.82 11.39 -3.51
N GLU A 427 -12.64 10.34 -2.70
CA GLU A 427 -11.79 10.41 -1.52
C GLU A 427 -10.95 9.14 -1.32
N PRO A 428 -9.76 9.29 -0.70
CA PRO A 428 -8.91 8.16 -0.39
C PRO A 428 -9.53 7.31 0.74
N PHE A 429 -9.28 6.02 0.68
CA PHE A 429 -9.62 5.08 1.73
C PHE A 429 -8.79 5.33 2.99
N VAL A 430 -9.47 5.31 4.15
CA VAL A 430 -8.85 5.42 5.46
C VAL A 430 -9.34 4.29 6.33
N GLY A 431 -8.43 3.53 6.92
CA GLY A 431 -8.74 2.38 7.76
C GLY A 431 -7.79 1.21 7.56
N VAL A 432 -8.25 0.02 7.97
CA VAL A 432 -7.53 -1.24 7.77
C VAL A 432 -7.52 -1.65 6.31
N GLY A 433 -6.33 -1.80 5.74
CA GLY A 433 -6.12 -2.25 4.38
C GLY A 433 -6.58 -3.71 4.15
N PRO A 434 -7.01 -4.06 2.93
CA PRO A 434 -7.56 -5.40 2.66
C PRO A 434 -6.64 -6.57 2.98
N ARG A 435 -5.32 -6.38 2.82
CA ARG A 435 -4.29 -7.41 3.03
C ARG A 435 -4.30 -7.99 4.43
N CYS A 436 -4.50 -7.15 5.45
CA CYS A 436 -4.49 -7.58 6.85
C CYS A 436 -5.90 -7.74 7.44
N PHE A 437 -6.96 -7.43 6.68
CA PHE A 437 -8.36 -7.46 7.13
C PHE A 437 -8.73 -8.80 7.78
N PHE A 438 -8.48 -9.91 7.08
CA PHE A 438 -8.79 -11.24 7.59
C PHE A 438 -8.04 -11.53 8.89
N ASN A 439 -6.74 -11.23 8.91
CA ASN A 439 -5.88 -11.49 10.06
C ASN A 439 -6.23 -10.63 11.28
N LEU A 440 -6.76 -9.41 11.10
CA LEU A 440 -7.07 -8.46 12.17
C LEU A 440 -8.54 -8.49 12.63
N PHE A 441 -9.48 -9.03 11.84
CA PHE A 441 -10.88 -9.13 12.27
C PHE A 441 -11.32 -10.56 12.60
N SER A 442 -10.59 -11.59 12.15
CA SER A 442 -10.91 -13.00 12.44
C SER A 442 -10.53 -13.45 13.85
N THR A 443 -11.50 -13.85 14.69
CA THR A 443 -11.19 -14.29 16.06
C THR A 443 -10.46 -15.63 16.16
N ASN A 444 -10.41 -16.42 15.08
CA ASN A 444 -9.92 -17.81 15.12
C ASN A 444 -9.14 -18.30 13.89
N LEU A 445 -9.30 -17.67 12.71
CA LEU A 445 -8.74 -18.21 11.46
C LEU A 445 -7.45 -17.52 11.01
N GLY A 446 -7.03 -16.44 11.67
CA GLY A 446 -5.80 -15.71 11.32
C GLY A 446 -4.52 -16.37 11.87
N ILE A 447 -3.37 -15.83 11.45
CA ILE A 447 -2.03 -16.29 11.87
C ILE A 447 -1.75 -16.07 13.37
N GLY A 448 -2.63 -15.34 14.06
CA GLY A 448 -2.51 -15.01 15.47
C GLY A 448 -3.13 -16.03 16.43
N TYR A 449 -3.07 -15.70 17.72
CA TYR A 449 -3.75 -16.49 18.76
C TYR A 449 -5.27 -16.29 18.72
N LYS A 450 -6.02 -17.31 19.14
CA LYS A 450 -7.49 -17.23 19.27
C LYS A 450 -7.89 -16.14 20.27
N ILE A 451 -8.70 -15.19 19.82
CA ILE A 451 -9.21 -14.10 20.66
C ILE A 451 -10.43 -14.58 21.45
N LYS A 452 -10.36 -14.45 22.78
CA LYS A 452 -11.48 -14.74 23.69
C LYS A 452 -12.21 -13.44 24.00
N ARG A 453 -13.53 -13.41 23.73
CA ARG A 453 -14.41 -12.27 24.01
C ARG A 453 -15.23 -12.43 25.30
N LYS A 454 -15.43 -13.68 25.73
CA LYS A 454 -16.22 -14.01 26.92
C LYS A 454 -15.53 -15.07 27.78
N ASN A 455 -15.77 -15.02 29.08
CA ASN A 455 -15.35 -16.05 30.02
C ASN A 455 -16.30 -17.28 29.93
N LYS A 456 -16.04 -18.31 30.75
CA LYS A 456 -16.87 -19.54 30.77
C LYS A 456 -18.31 -19.27 31.21
N ASP A 457 -18.53 -18.22 32.02
CA ASP A 457 -19.85 -17.80 32.52
C ASP A 457 -20.60 -16.88 31.54
N GLY A 458 -20.04 -16.66 30.34
CA GLY A 458 -20.65 -15.79 29.32
C GLY A 458 -20.45 -14.29 29.52
N LYS A 459 -19.70 -13.86 30.55
CA LYS A 459 -19.39 -12.44 30.80
C LYS A 459 -18.26 -11.94 29.89
N VAL A 460 -18.37 -10.67 29.50
CA VAL A 460 -17.38 -9.96 28.66
C VAL A 460 -16.03 -9.92 29.38
N ILE A 461 -14.95 -10.24 28.66
CA ILE A 461 -13.58 -10.16 29.18
C ILE A 461 -13.09 -8.72 29.08
N LYS A 462 -12.72 -8.08 30.19
CA LYS A 462 -12.12 -6.74 30.13
C LYS A 462 -10.76 -6.81 29.45
N TRP A 463 -10.50 -5.87 28.55
CA TRP A 463 -9.23 -5.74 27.84
C TRP A 463 -8.65 -4.36 28.11
N TYR A 464 -7.34 -4.29 28.37
CA TYR A 464 -6.62 -3.05 28.64
C TYR A 464 -5.37 -2.99 27.79
N ARG A 465 -5.04 -1.80 27.26
CA ARG A 465 -3.88 -1.58 26.38
C ARG A 465 -2.55 -1.99 27.01
N LYS A 466 -2.37 -1.71 28.31
CA LYS A 466 -1.18 -2.11 29.09
C LYS A 466 -0.94 -3.64 29.10
N ASP A 467 -2.00 -4.41 28.89
CA ASP A 467 -2.00 -5.88 28.86
C ASP A 467 -2.14 -6.42 27.42
N GLY A 468 -2.20 -5.51 26.43
CA GLY A 468 -2.29 -5.82 25.02
C GLY A 468 -1.11 -6.65 24.53
N ARG A 469 -1.39 -7.58 23.62
CA ARG A 469 -0.42 -8.53 23.09
C ARG A 469 -0.51 -8.56 21.58
N LEU A 470 0.63 -8.46 20.90
CA LEU A 470 0.68 -8.55 19.43
C LEU A 470 -0.06 -9.80 18.97
N ARG A 471 -1.06 -9.57 18.13
CA ARG A 471 -1.92 -10.59 17.57
C ARG A 471 -1.15 -11.46 16.60
N MET A 472 -0.42 -10.82 15.67
CA MET A 472 0.46 -11.45 14.70
C MET A 472 1.89 -11.33 15.24
N LYS A 473 2.50 -12.45 15.61
CA LYS A 473 3.82 -12.48 16.28
C LYS A 473 4.91 -12.95 15.33
N MET A 474 6.12 -12.44 15.50
CA MET A 474 7.30 -12.96 14.82
C MET A 474 7.81 -14.23 15.48
N LEU A 475 8.34 -15.15 14.69
CA LEU A 475 9.08 -16.31 15.18
C LEU A 475 10.52 -15.87 15.50
N SER A 476 10.85 -15.85 16.79
CA SER A 476 12.08 -15.26 17.35
C SER A 476 13.39 -15.63 16.65
N LEU A 477 13.59 -16.90 16.29
CA LEU A 477 14.83 -17.35 15.67
C LEU A 477 14.94 -16.94 14.20
N SER A 478 13.83 -16.99 13.45
CA SER A 478 13.84 -16.83 12.00
C SER A 478 14.19 -15.40 11.56
N TYR A 479 13.59 -14.38 12.19
CA TYR A 479 13.83 -13.00 11.73
C TYR A 479 15.21 -12.50 12.16
N ILE A 480 15.73 -12.92 13.33
CA ILE A 480 17.05 -12.52 13.82
C ILE A 480 18.18 -13.04 12.92
N GLU A 481 18.04 -14.26 12.41
CA GLU A 481 18.97 -14.82 11.43
C GLU A 481 18.95 -14.00 10.14
N LYS A 482 17.76 -13.68 9.62
CA LYS A 482 17.59 -12.83 8.43
C LYS A 482 18.12 -11.40 8.63
N GLU A 483 17.92 -10.81 9.81
CA GLU A 483 18.53 -9.51 10.16
C GLU A 483 20.06 -9.57 10.10
N THR A 484 20.65 -10.64 10.64
CA THR A 484 22.10 -10.82 10.71
C THR A 484 22.69 -11.04 9.32
N GLU A 485 22.03 -11.82 8.47
CA GLU A 485 22.39 -11.99 7.07
C GLU A 485 22.31 -10.66 6.30
N SER A 486 21.21 -9.92 6.46
CA SER A 486 21.04 -8.60 5.86
C SER A 486 22.15 -7.63 6.28
N ALA A 487 22.49 -7.62 7.58
CA ALA A 487 23.58 -6.80 8.10
C ALA A 487 24.94 -7.19 7.50
N ALA A 488 25.21 -8.49 7.29
CA ALA A 488 26.43 -8.94 6.63
C ALA A 488 26.50 -8.47 5.17
N ASN A 489 25.39 -8.58 4.43
CA ASN A 489 25.30 -8.15 3.03
C ASN A 489 25.54 -6.64 2.88
N VAL A 490 24.87 -5.83 3.70
CA VAL A 490 25.06 -4.36 3.71
C VAL A 490 26.51 -4.00 4.08
N ASN A 491 27.12 -4.66 5.07
CA ASN A 491 28.51 -4.39 5.43
C ASN A 491 29.50 -4.70 4.32
N ASN A 492 29.23 -5.70 3.48
CA ASN A 492 30.07 -6.00 2.32
C ASN A 492 29.95 -4.90 1.27
N LEU A 493 28.73 -4.45 0.96
CA LEU A 493 28.49 -3.33 0.05
C LEU A 493 29.18 -2.04 0.53
N ILE A 494 29.08 -1.71 1.83
CA ILE A 494 29.73 -0.52 2.40
C ILE A 494 31.26 -0.57 2.21
N LYS A 495 31.87 -1.76 2.30
CA LYS A 495 33.31 -1.92 2.04
C LYS A 495 33.66 -1.69 0.57
N GLU A 496 32.77 -2.05 -0.35
CA GLU A 496 32.95 -1.80 -1.79
C GLU A 496 32.78 -0.33 -2.13
N LEU A 497 31.82 0.37 -1.52
CA LEU A 497 31.59 1.81 -1.70
C LEU A 497 32.72 2.71 -1.18
N LYS A 498 33.56 2.21 -0.27
CA LYS A 498 34.70 2.93 0.30
C LYS A 498 36.03 2.66 -0.40
N LYS A 499 36.06 1.72 -1.35
CA LYS A 499 37.19 1.49 -2.25
C LYS A 499 37.05 2.36 -3.48
#